data_AF-A0A842N324-F1
#
_entry.id   AF-A0A842N324-F1
#
_cell.length_a   1.000
_cell.length_b   1.000
_cell.length_c   1.000
_cell.angle_alpha   90.00
_cell.angle_beta   90.00
_cell.angle_gamma   90.00
#
_symmetry.space_group_name_H-M   'P 1'
#
loop_
_entity.id
_entity.type
_entity.pdbx_description
1 polymer ?
#
loop_
_entity_poly.entity_id
_entity_poly.type
_entity_poly.pdbx_seq_one_letter_code
_entity_poly.pdbx_strand_id
1 'polypeptide(L)'
;MNRLIKNVTGWLEDFQFNRALGELHNFIWHDLCDMYIEEIKYRLYGKDQTSGGAAFTLGQVMLTTIKLLAPFVPHFAEEVYQTTFSALEKQPSIHLTKWPEADDSAIDESAERLGEITNLIISALRQFKSTRKMALNTEIPELTIYTADLKLCEQLKEIVDDVAGTMQVKEIKITSEKPEIEERLVSVEPNFAKLGQRLRGDLKLVAEILRQANPEELSKQLRSGKITIEMPDKVIELNSDELKITKETVRRGHRVEVINLTEPAITLLVPLSGLGKK
;
A
#
# COMPACT_ATOMS: atom_id res chain seq x y z
N MET A 1 -9.37 -15.98 -10.99
CA MET A 1 -10.09 -16.37 -12.23
C MET A 1 -10.83 -17.71 -12.10
N ASN A 2 -10.17 -18.85 -11.83
CA ASN A 2 -10.87 -20.14 -11.71
C ASN A 2 -12.03 -20.14 -10.69
N ARG A 3 -11.83 -19.53 -9.50
CA ARG A 3 -12.92 -19.33 -8.53
C ARG A 3 -14.09 -18.50 -9.07
N LEU A 4 -13.79 -17.43 -9.82
CA LEU A 4 -14.82 -16.59 -10.45
C LEU A 4 -15.67 -17.40 -11.42
N ILE A 5 -15.04 -18.22 -12.28
CA ILE A 5 -15.76 -19.10 -13.21
C ILE A 5 -16.71 -20.01 -12.43
N LYS A 6 -16.24 -20.68 -11.36
CA LYS A 6 -17.10 -21.56 -10.53
C LYS A 6 -18.27 -20.81 -9.92
N ASN A 7 -18.00 -19.68 -9.28
CA ASN A 7 -19.02 -18.90 -8.58
C ASN A 7 -20.07 -18.37 -9.56
N VAL A 8 -19.64 -17.74 -10.66
CA VAL A 8 -20.54 -17.18 -11.68
C VAL A 8 -21.35 -18.29 -12.35
N THR A 9 -20.73 -19.43 -12.68
CA THR A 9 -21.43 -20.58 -13.27
C THR A 9 -22.50 -21.10 -12.31
N GLY A 10 -22.17 -21.34 -11.04
CA GLY A 10 -23.13 -21.81 -10.04
C GLY A 10 -24.29 -20.81 -9.83
N TRP A 11 -23.99 -19.51 -9.75
CA TRP A 11 -25.03 -18.49 -9.66
C TRP A 11 -25.96 -18.46 -10.87
N LEU A 12 -25.44 -18.69 -12.08
CA LEU A 12 -26.26 -18.76 -13.29
C LEU A 12 -27.13 -20.02 -13.34
N GLU A 13 -26.58 -21.17 -12.92
CA GLU A 13 -27.33 -22.43 -12.81
C GLU A 13 -28.48 -22.33 -11.81
N ASP A 14 -28.29 -21.58 -10.73
CA ASP A 14 -29.32 -21.30 -9.72
C ASP A 14 -30.24 -20.11 -10.08
N PHE A 15 -30.13 -19.56 -11.30
CA PHE A 15 -30.89 -18.38 -11.78
C PHE A 15 -30.69 -17.11 -10.93
N GLN A 16 -29.57 -16.99 -10.21
CA GLN A 16 -29.19 -15.85 -9.37
C GLN A 16 -28.33 -14.83 -10.14
N PHE A 17 -28.90 -14.29 -11.23
CA PHE A 17 -28.20 -13.36 -12.15
C PHE A 17 -27.60 -12.13 -11.47
N ASN A 18 -28.25 -11.60 -10.43
CA ASN A 18 -27.77 -10.45 -9.67
C ASN A 18 -26.48 -10.76 -8.90
N ARG A 19 -26.33 -11.97 -8.38
CA ARG A 19 -25.11 -12.40 -7.69
C ARG A 19 -23.97 -12.63 -8.67
N ALA A 20 -24.24 -13.31 -9.78
CA ALA A 20 -23.29 -13.48 -10.87
C ALA A 20 -22.74 -12.12 -11.36
N LEU A 21 -23.61 -11.14 -11.60
CA LEU A 21 -23.18 -9.81 -12.04
C LEU A 21 -22.38 -9.07 -10.97
N GLY A 22 -22.76 -9.21 -9.68
CA GLY A 22 -22.01 -8.63 -8.56
C GLY A 22 -20.59 -9.19 -8.44
N GLU A 23 -20.44 -10.51 -8.54
CA GLU A 23 -19.13 -11.19 -8.54
C GLU A 23 -18.25 -10.71 -9.71
N LEU A 24 -18.82 -10.66 -10.93
CA LEU A 24 -18.11 -10.15 -12.11
C LEU A 24 -17.69 -8.70 -11.94
N HIS A 25 -18.58 -7.86 -11.43
CA HIS A 25 -18.31 -6.44 -11.20
C HIS A 25 -17.15 -6.26 -10.21
N ASN A 26 -17.17 -6.97 -9.08
CA ASN A 26 -16.11 -6.90 -8.07
C ASN A 26 -14.76 -7.37 -8.64
N PHE A 27 -14.76 -8.50 -9.35
CA PHE A 27 -13.54 -9.02 -9.97
C PHE A 27 -12.95 -8.05 -11.01
N ILE A 28 -13.80 -7.50 -11.90
CA ILE A 28 -13.34 -6.61 -12.97
C ILE A 28 -12.73 -5.35 -12.39
N TRP A 29 -13.43 -4.68 -11.47
CA TRP A 29 -12.97 -3.40 -10.94
C TRP A 29 -11.81 -3.58 -9.97
N HIS A 30 -11.98 -4.43 -8.97
CA HIS A 30 -11.06 -4.47 -7.84
C HIS A 30 -9.89 -5.42 -8.09
N ASP A 31 -10.14 -6.65 -8.54
CA ASP A 31 -9.06 -7.62 -8.71
C ASP A 31 -8.27 -7.38 -10.00
N LEU A 32 -8.97 -7.13 -11.11
CA LEU A 32 -8.35 -7.00 -12.42
C LEU A 32 -7.83 -5.57 -12.69
N CYS A 33 -8.71 -4.57 -12.65
CA CYS A 33 -8.35 -3.20 -13.04
C CYS A 33 -7.51 -2.46 -11.99
N ASP A 34 -7.96 -2.39 -10.75
CA ASP A 34 -7.28 -1.61 -9.69
C ASP A 34 -5.93 -2.24 -9.25
N MET A 35 -5.88 -3.58 -9.28
CA MET A 35 -4.77 -4.38 -8.77
C MET A 35 -3.97 -5.03 -9.90
N TYR A 36 -4.45 -6.15 -10.48
CA TYR A 36 -3.63 -6.99 -11.35
C TYR A 36 -3.01 -6.24 -12.53
N ILE A 37 -3.79 -5.43 -13.26
CA ILE A 37 -3.28 -4.64 -14.40
C ILE A 37 -2.21 -3.65 -13.94
N GLU A 38 -2.41 -2.95 -12.82
CA GLU A 38 -1.42 -2.02 -12.29
C GLU A 38 -0.12 -2.73 -11.90
N GLU A 39 -0.24 -3.91 -11.29
CA GLU A 39 0.90 -4.71 -10.81
C GLU A 39 1.74 -5.28 -11.94
N ILE A 40 1.12 -5.69 -13.06
CA ILE A 40 1.89 -6.26 -14.17
C ILE A 40 2.42 -5.23 -15.16
N LYS A 41 2.07 -3.93 -15.04
CA LYS A 41 2.53 -2.88 -15.98
C LYS A 41 4.05 -2.87 -16.14
N TYR A 42 4.80 -3.03 -15.06
CA TYR A 42 6.26 -3.03 -15.14
C TYR A 42 6.78 -4.23 -15.95
N ARG A 43 6.10 -5.39 -15.89
CA ARG A 43 6.40 -6.58 -16.71
C ARG A 43 5.99 -6.34 -18.17
N LEU A 44 4.81 -5.76 -18.41
CA LEU A 44 4.30 -5.48 -19.76
C LEU A 44 5.16 -4.47 -20.53
N TYR A 45 5.62 -3.40 -19.86
CA TYR A 45 6.50 -2.39 -20.45
C TYR A 45 7.99 -2.74 -20.32
N GLY A 46 8.32 -3.76 -19.53
CA GLY A 46 9.65 -4.30 -19.37
C GLY A 46 10.14 -5.03 -20.63
N LYS A 47 11.45 -5.26 -20.71
CA LYS A 47 12.09 -6.07 -21.76
C LYS A 47 12.60 -7.41 -21.23
N ASP A 48 12.17 -7.80 -20.04
CA ASP A 48 12.59 -9.04 -19.43
C ASP A 48 11.79 -10.24 -19.97
N GLN A 49 12.22 -11.44 -19.58
CA GLN A 49 11.61 -12.70 -20.03
C GLN A 49 10.20 -12.91 -19.45
N THR A 50 9.78 -12.12 -18.47
CA THR A 50 8.48 -12.26 -17.80
C THR A 50 7.35 -11.54 -18.53
N SER A 51 7.68 -10.56 -19.38
CA SER A 51 6.72 -9.80 -20.19
C SER A 51 5.77 -10.69 -21.01
N GLY A 52 6.30 -11.74 -21.64
CA GLY A 52 5.50 -12.68 -22.44
C GLY A 52 4.50 -13.48 -21.59
N GLY A 53 4.90 -13.93 -20.40
CA GLY A 53 4.02 -14.65 -19.47
C GLY A 53 2.91 -13.75 -18.91
N ALA A 54 3.23 -12.50 -18.57
CA ALA A 54 2.26 -11.52 -18.11
C ALA A 54 1.23 -11.17 -19.20
N ALA A 55 1.69 -10.90 -20.43
CA ALA A 55 0.82 -10.62 -21.57
C ALA A 55 -0.09 -11.81 -21.91
N PHE A 56 0.46 -13.03 -21.90
CA PHE A 56 -0.32 -14.24 -22.11
C PHE A 56 -1.41 -14.41 -21.05
N THR A 57 -1.05 -14.28 -19.77
CA THR A 57 -1.98 -14.44 -18.65
C THR A 57 -3.08 -13.38 -18.68
N LEU A 58 -2.71 -12.10 -18.89
CA LEU A 58 -3.68 -11.02 -19.05
C LEU A 58 -4.63 -11.29 -20.22
N GLY A 59 -4.12 -11.76 -21.36
CA GLY A 59 -4.95 -12.11 -22.52
C GLY A 59 -5.97 -13.21 -22.20
N GLN A 60 -5.55 -14.27 -21.50
CA GLN A 60 -6.45 -15.35 -21.06
C GLN A 60 -7.51 -14.85 -20.07
N VAL A 61 -7.11 -14.03 -19.10
CA VAL A 61 -8.02 -13.44 -18.10
C VAL A 61 -9.03 -12.52 -18.77
N MET A 62 -8.60 -11.65 -19.69
CA MET A 62 -9.48 -10.74 -20.43
C MET A 62 -10.48 -11.52 -21.29
N LEU A 63 -10.03 -12.51 -22.09
CA LEU A 63 -10.90 -13.35 -22.90
C LEU A 63 -11.94 -14.11 -22.05
N THR A 64 -11.51 -14.66 -20.92
CA THR A 64 -12.43 -15.37 -20.02
C THR A 64 -13.46 -14.42 -19.41
N THR A 65 -13.03 -13.23 -18.99
CA THR A 65 -13.91 -12.20 -18.43
C THR A 65 -14.98 -11.78 -19.42
N ILE A 66 -14.63 -11.54 -20.69
CA ILE A 66 -15.63 -11.18 -21.71
C ILE A 66 -16.60 -12.32 -22.02
N LYS A 67 -16.16 -13.58 -21.97
CA LYS A 67 -17.04 -14.74 -22.13
C LYS A 67 -18.07 -14.81 -21.00
N LEU A 68 -17.64 -14.59 -19.76
CA LEU A 68 -18.53 -14.55 -18.59
C LEU A 68 -19.51 -13.37 -18.63
N LEU A 69 -19.09 -12.23 -19.20
CA LEU A 69 -19.93 -11.05 -19.38
C LEU A 69 -20.93 -11.15 -20.53
N ALA A 70 -20.67 -11.98 -21.54
CA ALA A 70 -21.45 -12.05 -22.78
C ALA A 70 -22.97 -12.20 -22.57
N PRO A 71 -23.47 -13.00 -21.60
CA PRO A 71 -24.91 -13.10 -21.34
C PRO A 71 -25.55 -11.81 -20.80
N PHE A 72 -24.76 -10.92 -20.18
CA PHE A 72 -25.24 -9.69 -19.55
C PHE A 72 -25.09 -8.46 -20.45
N VAL A 73 -23.98 -8.39 -21.20
CA VAL A 73 -23.62 -7.23 -22.04
C VAL A 73 -23.25 -7.67 -23.47
N PRO A 74 -24.19 -8.28 -24.21
CA PRO A 74 -23.88 -9.06 -25.41
C PRO A 74 -23.24 -8.27 -26.55
N HIS A 75 -23.66 -7.02 -26.77
CA HIS A 75 -23.10 -6.17 -27.83
C HIS A 75 -21.68 -5.71 -27.52
N PHE A 76 -21.43 -5.30 -26.27
CA PHE A 76 -20.11 -4.89 -25.83
C PHE A 76 -19.13 -6.07 -25.83
N ALA A 77 -19.55 -7.23 -25.31
CA ALA A 77 -18.74 -8.43 -25.31
C ALA A 77 -18.38 -8.87 -26.74
N GLU A 78 -19.33 -8.78 -27.68
CA GLU A 78 -19.10 -9.08 -29.09
C GLU A 78 -18.12 -8.08 -29.73
N GLU A 79 -18.27 -6.77 -29.49
CA GLU A 79 -17.36 -5.75 -30.04
C GLU A 79 -15.91 -5.96 -29.56
N VAL A 80 -15.72 -6.19 -28.26
CA VAL A 80 -14.40 -6.47 -27.67
C VAL A 80 -13.83 -7.77 -28.23
N TYR A 81 -14.64 -8.83 -28.32
CA TYR A 81 -14.24 -10.10 -28.92
C TYR A 81 -13.77 -9.94 -30.36
N GLN A 82 -14.57 -9.29 -31.21
CA GLN A 82 -14.24 -9.07 -32.62
C GLN A 82 -12.96 -8.27 -32.80
N THR A 83 -12.77 -7.23 -31.97
CA THR A 83 -11.62 -6.33 -32.08
C THR A 83 -10.32 -6.97 -31.58
N THR A 84 -10.38 -7.80 -30.54
CA THR A 84 -9.16 -8.22 -29.80
C THR A 84 -8.88 -9.72 -29.85
N PHE A 85 -9.91 -10.57 -29.92
CA PHE A 85 -9.78 -12.02 -29.68
C PHE A 85 -10.23 -12.91 -30.83
N SER A 86 -11.01 -12.40 -31.78
CA SER A 86 -11.54 -13.16 -32.93
C SER A 86 -10.47 -13.85 -33.77
N ALA A 87 -9.27 -13.28 -33.85
CA ALA A 87 -8.14 -13.88 -34.56
C ALA A 87 -7.48 -15.04 -33.78
N LEU A 88 -7.63 -15.07 -32.46
CA LEU A 88 -7.08 -16.10 -31.57
C LEU A 88 -8.06 -17.27 -31.40
N GLU A 89 -9.35 -16.98 -31.46
CA GLU A 89 -10.43 -17.96 -31.32
C GLU A 89 -10.93 -18.43 -32.70
N LYS A 90 -11.42 -19.67 -32.79
CA LYS A 90 -11.91 -20.25 -34.06
C LYS A 90 -13.41 -20.02 -34.30
N GLN A 91 -14.04 -19.13 -33.53
CA GLN A 91 -15.47 -18.89 -33.59
C GLN A 91 -15.79 -17.50 -34.16
N PRO A 92 -16.82 -17.37 -35.01
CA PRO A 92 -17.13 -16.10 -35.66
C PRO A 92 -17.86 -15.11 -34.74
N SER A 93 -18.27 -15.50 -33.53
CA SER A 93 -18.90 -14.64 -32.53
C SER A 93 -18.61 -15.17 -31.12
N ILE A 94 -18.55 -14.28 -30.12
CA ILE A 94 -18.35 -14.69 -28.71
C ILE A 94 -19.49 -15.60 -28.23
N HIS A 95 -20.70 -15.38 -28.75
CA HIS A 95 -21.91 -16.14 -28.41
C HIS A 95 -21.91 -17.58 -28.94
N LEU A 96 -20.95 -17.90 -29.82
CA LEU A 96 -20.70 -19.26 -30.34
C LEU A 96 -19.48 -19.91 -29.69
N THR A 97 -18.80 -19.21 -28.77
CA THR A 97 -17.71 -19.79 -27.98
C THR A 97 -18.27 -20.69 -26.88
N LYS A 98 -17.45 -21.64 -26.42
CA LYS A 98 -17.78 -22.45 -25.26
C LYS A 98 -17.77 -21.57 -24.01
N TRP A 99 -18.71 -21.86 -23.09
CA TRP A 99 -18.64 -21.35 -21.73
C TRP A 99 -17.30 -21.75 -21.09
N PRO A 100 -16.62 -20.86 -20.36
CA PRO A 100 -15.35 -21.18 -19.72
C PRO A 100 -15.53 -22.24 -18.63
N GLU A 101 -14.59 -23.17 -18.56
CA GLU A 101 -14.55 -24.23 -17.54
C GLU A 101 -13.46 -23.89 -16.52
N ALA A 102 -13.77 -24.04 -15.23
CA ALA A 102 -12.80 -23.82 -14.18
C ALA A 102 -11.85 -25.01 -14.05
N ASP A 103 -10.55 -24.73 -13.92
CA ASP A 103 -9.56 -25.73 -13.57
C ASP A 103 -9.29 -25.68 -12.06
N ASP A 104 -9.83 -26.68 -11.34
CA ASP A 104 -9.65 -26.81 -9.89
C ASP A 104 -8.19 -27.03 -9.49
N SER A 105 -7.37 -27.61 -10.37
CA SER A 105 -5.94 -27.81 -10.09
C SER A 105 -5.13 -26.52 -10.15
N ALA A 106 -5.67 -25.49 -10.80
CA ALA A 106 -5.10 -24.15 -10.90
C ALA A 106 -5.67 -23.17 -9.86
N ILE A 107 -6.44 -23.66 -8.88
CA ILE A 107 -6.81 -22.87 -7.69
C ILE A 107 -5.72 -23.07 -6.64
N ASP A 108 -4.92 -22.02 -6.43
CA ASP A 108 -3.82 -22.02 -5.48
C ASP A 108 -4.08 -21.02 -4.35
N GLU A 109 -4.54 -21.53 -3.21
CA GLU A 109 -4.81 -20.72 -2.01
C GLU A 109 -3.56 -20.02 -1.47
N SER A 110 -2.38 -20.60 -1.69
CA SER A 110 -1.14 -20.00 -1.22
C SER A 110 -0.75 -18.81 -2.09
N ALA A 111 -0.94 -18.89 -3.40
CA ALA A 111 -0.74 -17.79 -4.34
C ALA A 111 -1.78 -16.69 -4.14
N GLU A 112 -3.06 -17.04 -3.93
CA GLU A 112 -4.13 -16.07 -3.62
C GLU A 112 -3.79 -15.27 -2.35
N ARG A 113 -3.43 -15.97 -1.26
CA ARG A 113 -3.02 -15.34 -0.01
C ARG A 113 -1.78 -14.46 -0.18
N LEU A 114 -0.80 -14.88 -0.97
CA LEU A 114 0.39 -14.09 -1.22
C LEU A 114 0.06 -12.82 -2.03
N GLY A 115 -0.82 -12.93 -3.03
CA GLY A 115 -1.36 -11.79 -3.78
C GLY A 115 -2.10 -10.79 -2.88
N GLU A 116 -2.93 -11.25 -1.95
CA GLU A 116 -3.58 -10.38 -0.96
C GLU A 116 -2.56 -9.62 -0.09
N ILE A 117 -1.46 -10.26 0.30
CA ILE A 117 -0.39 -9.62 1.06
C ILE A 117 0.34 -8.57 0.22
N THR A 118 0.63 -8.87 -1.05
CA THR A 118 1.18 -7.91 -2.02
C THR A 118 0.29 -6.69 -2.14
N ASN A 119 -1.02 -6.90 -2.31
CA ASN A 119 -2.04 -5.87 -2.39
C ASN A 119 -2.05 -4.94 -1.17
N LEU A 120 -1.93 -5.51 0.04
CA LEU A 120 -1.87 -4.76 1.29
C LEU A 120 -0.61 -3.89 1.35
N ILE A 121 0.55 -4.43 0.99
CA ILE A 121 1.83 -3.69 0.97
C ILE A 121 1.76 -2.54 -0.04
N ILE A 122 1.31 -2.79 -1.26
CA ILE A 122 1.19 -1.78 -2.31
C ILE A 122 0.21 -0.68 -1.89
N SER A 123 -0.94 -1.05 -1.32
CA SER A 123 -1.93 -0.09 -0.82
C SER A 123 -1.35 0.81 0.28
N ALA A 124 -0.59 0.24 1.21
CA ALA A 124 0.10 0.98 2.27
C ALA A 124 1.12 1.98 1.70
N LEU A 125 1.90 1.57 0.69
CA LEU A 125 2.85 2.45 0.02
C LEU A 125 2.17 3.54 -0.82
N ARG A 126 1.03 3.24 -1.47
CA ARG A 126 0.20 4.25 -2.16
C ARG A 126 -0.31 5.29 -1.17
N GLN A 127 -0.82 4.86 -0.02
CA GLN A 127 -1.28 5.75 1.05
C GLN A 127 -0.15 6.61 1.60
N PHE A 128 1.04 6.03 1.79
CA PHE A 128 2.24 6.77 2.18
C PHE A 128 2.58 7.90 1.20
N LYS A 129 2.65 7.59 -0.11
CA LYS A 129 2.93 8.60 -1.15
C LYS A 129 1.83 9.67 -1.19
N SER A 130 0.56 9.27 -1.12
CA SER A 130 -0.59 10.17 -1.14
C SER A 130 -0.57 11.16 0.03
N THR A 131 -0.36 10.67 1.26
CA THR A 131 -0.30 11.49 2.48
C THR A 131 0.83 12.53 2.41
N ARG A 132 1.92 12.20 1.69
CA ARG A 132 3.06 13.10 1.46
C ARG A 132 2.95 13.91 0.17
N LYS A 133 1.82 13.84 -0.55
CA LYS A 133 1.58 14.52 -1.85
C LYS A 133 2.67 14.22 -2.88
N MET A 134 3.20 12.99 -2.85
CA MET A 134 4.16 12.46 -3.82
C MET A 134 3.39 11.84 -5.00
N ALA A 135 3.95 11.95 -6.20
CA ALA A 135 3.39 11.25 -7.35
C ALA A 135 3.64 9.74 -7.21
N LEU A 136 2.74 8.89 -7.72
CA LEU A 136 2.86 7.44 -7.58
C LEU A 136 4.13 6.87 -8.23
N ASN A 137 4.63 7.51 -9.29
CA ASN A 137 5.89 7.18 -9.95
C ASN A 137 7.14 7.77 -9.25
N THR A 138 6.98 8.51 -8.15
CA THR A 138 8.14 9.02 -7.40
C THR A 138 8.88 7.85 -6.79
N GLU A 139 10.18 7.77 -7.04
CA GLU A 139 11.01 6.67 -6.59
C GLU A 139 11.18 6.65 -5.06
N ILE A 140 11.14 5.45 -4.47
CA ILE A 140 11.49 5.18 -3.08
C ILE A 140 12.88 4.53 -3.07
N PRO A 141 13.91 5.16 -2.47
CA PRO A 141 15.27 4.63 -2.48
C PRO A 141 15.41 3.24 -1.84
N GLU A 142 14.71 3.02 -0.73
CA GLU A 142 14.78 1.78 0.03
C GLU A 142 13.46 1.51 0.75
N LEU A 143 13.08 0.25 0.87
CA LEU A 143 11.99 -0.24 1.71
C LEU A 143 12.51 -1.41 2.54
N THR A 144 12.33 -1.37 3.86
CA THR A 144 12.47 -2.59 4.67
C THR A 144 11.10 -3.14 5.03
N ILE A 145 10.91 -4.43 4.80
CA ILE A 145 9.72 -5.18 5.17
C ILE A 145 10.11 -6.12 6.31
N TYR A 146 9.53 -5.90 7.49
CA TYR A 146 9.75 -6.71 8.67
C TYR A 146 8.54 -7.59 8.97
N THR A 147 8.77 -8.84 9.31
CA THR A 147 7.76 -9.71 9.93
C THR A 147 8.43 -10.71 10.88
N ALA A 148 7.80 -11.01 12.02
CA ALA A 148 8.31 -12.03 12.93
C ALA A 148 8.02 -13.47 12.44
N ASP A 149 7.14 -13.64 11.45
CA ASP A 149 6.82 -14.94 10.87
C ASP A 149 7.88 -15.34 9.84
N LEU A 150 8.69 -16.34 10.17
CA LEU A 150 9.77 -16.84 9.31
C LEU A 150 9.24 -17.42 7.98
N LYS A 151 8.06 -18.05 7.99
CA LYS A 151 7.49 -18.61 6.76
C LYS A 151 7.06 -17.47 5.84
N LEU A 152 6.37 -16.47 6.38
CA LEU A 152 5.98 -15.29 5.63
C LEU A 152 7.20 -14.51 5.13
N CYS A 153 8.25 -14.39 5.95
CA CYS A 153 9.52 -13.76 5.57
C CYS A 153 10.14 -14.40 4.31
N GLU A 154 10.05 -15.73 4.16
CA GLU A 154 10.50 -16.41 2.95
C GLU A 154 9.55 -16.16 1.76
N GLN A 155 8.23 -16.27 1.97
CA GLN A 155 7.24 -16.04 0.91
C GLN A 155 7.28 -14.61 0.34
N LEU A 156 7.56 -13.62 1.18
CA LEU A 156 7.68 -12.21 0.74
C LEU A 156 8.80 -12.00 -0.29
N LYS A 157 9.79 -12.88 -0.37
CA LYS A 157 10.86 -12.78 -1.36
C LYS A 157 10.35 -12.97 -2.79
N GLU A 158 9.26 -13.72 -2.96
CA GLU A 158 8.66 -14.01 -4.26
C GLU A 158 7.98 -12.79 -4.89
N ILE A 159 7.55 -11.82 -4.06
CA ILE A 159 6.79 -10.64 -4.50
C ILE A 159 7.63 -9.36 -4.59
N VAL A 160 8.95 -9.46 -4.33
CA VAL A 160 9.85 -8.30 -4.28
C VAL A 160 9.80 -7.51 -5.58
N ASP A 161 9.87 -8.20 -6.72
CA ASP A 161 9.87 -7.56 -8.02
C ASP A 161 8.53 -6.88 -8.32
N ASP A 162 7.41 -7.50 -7.92
CA ASP A 162 6.07 -6.93 -8.13
C ASP A 162 5.88 -5.66 -7.30
N VAL A 163 6.28 -5.66 -6.03
CA VAL A 163 6.23 -4.47 -5.17
C VAL A 163 7.19 -3.39 -5.67
N ALA A 164 8.43 -3.76 -6.04
CA ALA A 164 9.44 -2.83 -6.52
C ALA A 164 9.03 -2.15 -7.83
N GLY A 165 8.58 -2.93 -8.81
CA GLY A 165 8.13 -2.44 -10.11
C GLY A 165 6.90 -1.54 -10.01
N THR A 166 5.91 -1.96 -9.22
CA THR A 166 4.64 -1.23 -9.05
C THR A 166 4.84 0.09 -8.30
N MET A 167 5.62 0.07 -7.21
CA MET A 167 5.79 1.22 -6.34
C MET A 167 7.09 2.00 -6.57
N GLN A 168 7.84 1.69 -7.63
CA GLN A 168 9.11 2.35 -7.98
C GLN A 168 10.08 2.34 -6.79
N VAL A 169 10.28 1.17 -6.19
CA VAL A 169 11.21 0.99 -5.06
C VAL A 169 12.54 0.47 -5.59
N LYS A 170 13.63 1.16 -5.27
CA LYS A 170 14.98 0.80 -5.75
C LYS A 170 15.55 -0.43 -5.07
N GLU A 171 15.40 -0.54 -3.75
CA GLU A 171 15.93 -1.64 -2.95
C GLU A 171 14.87 -2.07 -1.93
N ILE A 172 14.56 -3.37 -1.88
CA ILE A 172 13.69 -3.96 -0.86
C ILE A 172 14.50 -4.92 -0.01
N LYS A 173 14.48 -4.72 1.32
CA LYS A 173 15.09 -5.62 2.31
C LYS A 173 14.00 -6.30 3.12
N ILE A 174 13.96 -7.62 3.10
CA ILE A 174 13.06 -8.40 3.95
C ILE A 174 13.85 -8.92 5.14
N THR A 175 13.30 -8.81 6.34
CA THR A 175 13.97 -9.25 7.56
C THR A 175 12.99 -9.79 8.60
N SER A 176 13.44 -10.81 9.34
CA SER A 176 12.76 -11.32 10.53
C SER A 176 13.38 -10.82 11.83
N GLU A 177 14.47 -10.06 11.74
CA GLU A 177 15.10 -9.43 12.89
C GLU A 177 14.35 -8.15 13.23
N LYS A 178 13.95 -8.03 14.50
CA LYS A 178 13.20 -6.87 14.97
C LYS A 178 14.01 -5.60 14.70
N PRO A 179 13.46 -4.63 13.94
CA PRO A 179 14.20 -3.42 13.63
C PRO A 179 14.40 -2.58 14.89
N GLU A 180 15.64 -2.16 15.12
CA GLU A 180 15.96 -1.15 16.13
C GLU A 180 15.46 0.21 15.67
N ILE A 181 14.29 0.59 16.18
CA ILE A 181 13.66 1.89 15.96
C ILE A 181 13.71 2.70 17.26
N GLU A 182 14.08 3.96 17.13
CA GLU A 182 14.14 4.91 18.24
C GLU A 182 13.19 6.07 17.94
N GLU A 183 12.40 6.47 18.94
CA GLU A 183 11.63 7.71 18.85
C GLU A 183 12.52 8.91 19.22
N ARG A 184 12.73 9.80 18.26
CA ARG A 184 13.43 11.06 18.48
C ARG A 184 12.43 12.20 18.55
N LEU A 185 12.57 13.04 19.57
CA LEU A 185 11.82 14.30 19.65
C LEU A 185 12.33 15.25 18.57
N VAL A 186 11.42 15.80 17.75
CA VAL A 186 11.76 16.74 16.68
C VAL A 186 11.53 18.17 17.13
N SER A 187 10.33 18.42 17.64
CA SER A 187 9.95 19.74 18.12
C SER A 187 8.93 19.63 19.24
N VAL A 188 8.96 20.64 20.09
CA VAL A 188 7.94 20.88 21.09
C VAL A 188 7.40 22.27 20.81
N GLU A 189 6.10 22.36 20.57
CA GLU A 189 5.43 23.64 20.40
C GLU A 189 4.43 23.83 21.55
N PRO A 190 4.21 25.06 22.02
CA PRO A 190 3.18 25.31 23.01
C PRO A 190 1.80 25.06 22.39
N ASN A 191 0.90 24.41 23.14
CA ASN A 191 -0.48 24.32 22.73
C ASN A 191 -1.16 25.68 22.94
N PHE A 192 -1.22 26.48 21.87
CA PHE A 192 -1.78 27.84 21.90
C PHE A 192 -3.19 27.91 22.47
N ALA A 193 -4.02 26.87 22.26
CA ALA A 193 -5.39 26.83 22.78
C ALA A 193 -5.42 26.70 24.32
N LYS A 194 -4.49 25.96 24.92
CA LYS A 194 -4.41 25.76 26.38
C LYS A 194 -3.61 26.85 27.08
N LEU A 195 -2.47 27.25 26.50
CA LEU A 195 -1.51 28.15 27.14
C LEU A 195 -1.78 29.64 26.87
N GLY A 196 -2.67 29.98 25.95
CA GLY A 196 -2.96 31.37 25.57
C GLY A 196 -3.43 32.25 26.73
N GLN A 197 -4.31 31.76 27.59
CA GLN A 197 -4.81 32.53 28.74
C GLN A 197 -3.79 32.64 29.88
N ARG A 198 -2.96 31.60 30.06
CA ARG A 198 -1.98 31.50 31.15
C ARG A 198 -0.72 32.31 30.88
N LEU A 199 -0.19 32.22 29.66
CA LEU A 199 1.09 32.84 29.29
C LEU A 199 0.94 34.19 28.59
N ARG A 200 -0.23 34.50 28.01
CA ARG A 200 -0.53 35.78 27.33
C ARG A 200 0.63 36.28 26.46
N GLY A 201 1.31 37.36 26.86
CA GLY A 201 2.43 37.97 26.14
C GLY A 201 3.69 37.11 26.08
N ASP A 202 3.89 36.22 27.06
CA ASP A 202 5.06 35.34 27.15
C ASP A 202 4.99 34.16 26.18
N LEU A 203 3.82 33.88 25.61
CA LEU A 203 3.59 32.73 24.74
C LEU A 203 4.51 32.73 23.51
N LYS A 204 4.76 33.91 22.93
CA LYS A 204 5.68 34.04 21.78
C LYS A 204 7.12 33.71 22.18
N LEU A 205 7.56 34.21 23.32
CA LEU A 205 8.92 34.00 23.81
C LEU A 205 9.13 32.54 24.23
N VAL A 206 8.14 31.93 24.88
CA VAL A 206 8.13 30.48 25.21
C VAL A 206 8.19 29.63 23.94
N ALA A 207 7.41 29.97 22.91
CA ALA A 207 7.46 29.27 21.62
C ALA A 207 8.85 29.35 20.97
N GLU A 208 9.49 30.52 21.05
CA GLU A 208 10.82 30.74 20.48
C GLU A 208 11.91 29.97 21.23
N ILE A 209 11.87 29.96 22.56
CA ILE A 209 12.80 29.17 23.39
C ILE A 209 12.65 27.68 23.10
N LEU A 210 11.42 27.15 23.08
CA LEU A 210 11.16 25.74 22.77
C LEU A 210 11.64 25.35 21.35
N ARG A 211 11.59 26.30 20.40
CA ARG A 211 12.06 26.08 19.02
C ARG A 211 13.58 26.07 18.89
N GLN A 212 14.28 26.83 19.72
CA GLN A 212 15.75 26.93 19.72
C GLN A 212 16.43 25.90 20.65
N ALA A 213 15.68 25.35 21.62
CA ALA A 213 16.20 24.38 22.57
C ALA A 213 16.59 23.05 21.92
N ASN A 214 17.59 22.38 22.50
CA ASN A 214 18.06 21.08 22.02
C ASN A 214 16.99 19.99 22.23
N PRO A 215 16.53 19.30 21.19
CA PRO A 215 15.52 18.26 21.32
C PRO A 215 15.91 17.10 22.25
N GLU A 216 17.21 16.81 22.41
CA GLU A 216 17.67 15.77 23.34
C GLU A 216 17.47 16.17 24.80
N GLU A 217 17.68 17.45 25.10
CA GLU A 217 17.51 18.00 26.45
C GLU A 217 16.03 18.11 26.79
N LEU A 218 15.21 18.60 25.86
CA LEU A 218 13.75 18.60 25.98
C LEU A 218 13.19 17.18 26.16
N SER A 219 13.73 16.18 25.44
CA SER A 219 13.35 14.77 25.58
C SER A 219 13.64 14.24 26.98
N LYS A 220 14.79 14.59 27.57
CA LYS A 220 15.13 14.24 28.97
C LYS A 220 14.15 14.87 29.96
N GLN A 221 13.85 16.16 29.80
CA GLN A 221 12.87 16.85 30.67
C GLN A 221 11.46 16.26 30.53
N LEU A 222 11.03 15.92 29.31
CA LEU A 222 9.75 15.25 29.06
C LEU A 222 9.63 13.89 29.75
N ARG A 223 10.73 13.13 29.91
CA ARG A 223 10.74 11.88 30.69
C ARG A 223 10.48 12.10 32.18
N SER A 224 10.90 13.25 32.72
CA SER A 224 10.53 13.68 34.08
C SER A 224 9.11 14.27 34.18
N GLY A 225 8.37 14.36 33.07
CA GLY A 225 6.96 14.75 33.02
C GLY A 225 6.69 16.24 32.81
N LYS A 226 7.72 17.10 32.83
CA LYS A 226 7.60 18.55 32.69
C LYS A 226 8.79 19.15 31.95
N ILE A 227 8.56 20.25 31.23
CA ILE A 227 9.61 21.07 30.63
C ILE A 227 9.70 22.38 31.41
N THR A 228 10.92 22.74 31.83
CA THR A 228 11.16 23.96 32.59
C THR A 228 11.86 24.98 31.70
N ILE A 229 11.25 26.14 31.55
CA ILE A 229 11.78 27.26 30.77
C ILE A 229 12.22 28.34 31.75
N GLU A 230 13.51 28.60 31.80
CA GLU A 230 14.08 29.71 32.56
C GLU A 230 14.05 30.99 31.72
N MET A 231 13.44 32.03 32.27
CA MET A 231 13.40 33.38 31.71
C MET A 231 14.04 34.35 32.72
N PRO A 232 14.52 35.54 32.27
CA PRO A 232 15.24 36.47 33.15
C PRO A 232 14.53 36.80 34.48
N ASP A 233 13.19 36.88 34.46
CA ASP A 233 12.39 37.31 35.61
C ASP A 233 11.49 36.22 36.20
N LYS A 234 11.48 35.00 35.63
CA LYS A 234 10.58 33.92 36.05
C LYS A 234 10.97 32.55 35.47
N VAL A 235 10.50 31.50 36.15
CA VAL A 235 10.59 30.12 35.67
C VAL A 235 9.18 29.64 35.31
N ILE A 236 9.02 29.05 34.12
CA ILE A 236 7.74 28.52 33.64
C ILE A 236 7.86 27.01 33.50
N GLU A 237 7.00 26.27 34.21
CA GLU A 237 6.86 24.82 34.04
C GLU A 237 5.71 24.50 33.08
N LEU A 238 5.96 23.66 32.09
CA LEU A 238 4.98 23.20 31.11
C LEU A 238 4.81 21.69 31.22
N ASN A 239 3.57 21.23 31.37
CA ASN A 239 3.25 19.80 31.38
C ASN A 239 3.10 19.27 29.94
N SER A 240 3.22 17.95 29.76
CA SER A 240 3.10 17.30 28.44
C SER A 240 1.77 17.57 27.73
N ASP A 241 0.68 17.77 28.46
CA ASP A 241 -0.65 18.03 27.91
C ASP A 241 -0.83 19.49 27.44
N GLU A 242 0.03 20.41 27.89
CA GLU A 242 0.12 21.80 27.47
C GLU A 242 1.01 21.98 26.23
N LEU A 243 1.61 20.90 25.75
CA LEU A 243 2.58 20.89 24.68
C LEU A 243 2.06 20.07 23.49
N LYS A 244 2.37 20.55 22.29
CA LYS A 244 2.24 19.79 21.05
C LYS A 244 3.60 19.20 20.74
N ILE A 245 3.74 17.91 21.04
CA ILE A 245 4.98 17.17 20.92
C ILE A 245 5.00 16.50 19.54
N THR A 246 6.01 16.80 18.74
CA THR A 246 6.24 16.13 17.46
C THR A 246 7.45 15.21 17.60
N LYS A 247 7.21 13.91 17.44
CA LYS A 247 8.26 12.88 17.40
C LYS A 247 8.43 12.37 15.98
N GLU A 248 9.60 11.84 15.70
CA GLU A 248 9.87 11.06 14.51
C GLU A 248 10.49 9.73 14.88
N THR A 249 10.32 8.74 14.01
CA THR A 249 11.01 7.47 14.17
C THR A 249 12.32 7.51 13.41
N VAL A 250 13.38 7.03 14.05
CA VAL A 250 14.73 6.97 13.50
C VAL A 250 15.20 5.52 13.57
N ARG A 251 15.85 5.06 12.50
CA ARG A 251 16.53 3.75 12.45
C ARG A 251 17.97 3.97 12.01
N ARG A 252 18.93 3.53 12.83
CA ARG A 252 20.38 3.71 12.58
C ARG A 252 20.74 5.15 12.17
N GLY A 253 20.20 6.14 12.88
CA GLY A 253 20.43 7.57 12.62
C GLY A 253 19.64 8.19 11.46
N HIS A 254 18.86 7.42 10.69
CA HIS A 254 18.08 7.90 9.56
C HIS A 254 16.59 7.97 9.90
N ARG A 255 15.92 9.06 9.49
CA ARG A 255 14.47 9.23 9.66
C ARG A 255 13.73 8.19 8.84
N VAL A 256 12.79 7.47 9.45
CA VAL A 256 11.97 6.45 8.80
C VAL A 256 10.49 6.69 9.10
N GLU A 257 9.65 6.47 8.10
CA GLU A 257 8.23 6.22 8.32
C GLU A 257 8.03 4.76 8.70
N VAL A 258 7.20 4.51 9.70
CA VAL A 258 6.81 3.15 10.12
C VAL A 258 5.33 2.94 9.79
N ILE A 259 5.04 1.95 8.96
CA ILE A 259 3.67 1.58 8.59
C ILE A 259 3.44 0.15 9.07
N ASN A 260 2.44 -0.05 9.92
CA ASN A 260 2.12 -1.36 10.47
C ASN A 260 0.86 -1.93 9.82
N LEU A 261 0.98 -3.14 9.28
CA LEU A 261 -0.12 -3.98 8.81
C LEU A 261 -0.40 -5.01 9.91
N THR A 262 -1.67 -5.14 10.31
CA THR A 262 -2.05 -5.99 11.45
C THR A 262 -2.27 -7.45 11.05
N GLU A 263 -2.77 -7.69 9.84
CA GLU A 263 -3.13 -9.01 9.35
C GLU A 263 -2.69 -9.18 7.88
N PRO A 264 -1.59 -9.89 7.61
CA PRO A 264 -0.61 -10.42 8.57
C PRO A 264 0.23 -9.31 9.22
N ALA A 265 0.85 -9.62 10.37
CA ALA A 265 1.73 -8.69 11.09
C ALA A 265 2.99 -8.38 10.27
N ILE A 266 2.98 -7.24 9.58
CA ILE A 266 4.09 -6.74 8.76
C ILE A 266 4.34 -5.27 9.12
N THR A 267 5.61 -4.90 9.28
CA THR A 267 6.02 -3.51 9.45
C THR A 267 6.85 -3.07 8.26
N LEU A 268 6.40 -2.02 7.57
CA LEU A 268 7.13 -1.36 6.50
C LEU A 268 7.91 -0.18 7.09
N LEU A 269 9.20 -0.10 6.76
CA LEU A 269 10.06 1.02 7.12
C LEU A 269 10.52 1.71 5.83
N VAL A 270 10.10 2.96 5.66
CA VAL A 270 10.45 3.77 4.49
C VAL A 270 11.36 4.91 4.93
N PRO A 271 12.65 4.91 4.54
CA PRO A 271 13.54 6.03 4.82
C PRO A 271 13.04 7.32 4.18
N LEU A 272 13.03 8.40 4.95
CA LEU A 272 12.62 9.72 4.48
C LEU A 272 13.78 10.50 3.85
N SER A 273 15.02 10.08 4.10
CA SER A 273 16.21 10.61 3.46
C SER A 273 16.26 10.21 1.99
N GLY A 274 16.47 11.18 1.09
CA GLY A 274 16.59 10.92 -0.35
C GLY A 274 15.26 10.87 -1.12
N LEU A 275 14.12 10.94 -0.43
CA LEU A 275 12.84 11.24 -1.07
C LEU A 275 12.87 12.71 -1.52
N GLY A 276 12.76 12.96 -2.82
CA GLY A 276 12.88 14.29 -3.41
C GLY A 276 12.09 15.34 -2.62
N LYS A 277 12.77 16.41 -2.17
CA LYS A 277 12.12 17.52 -1.47
C LYS A 277 11.12 18.18 -2.42
N LYS A 278 9.90 18.40 -1.93
CA LYS A 278 9.14 19.59 -2.34
C LYS A 278 9.57 20.74 -1.44
#